data_AF-A0A0B1TQF2-F1
#
_entry.id   AF-A0A0B1TQF2-F1
#
_cell.length_a   1.000
_cell.length_b   1.000
_cell.length_c   1.000
_cell.angle_alpha   90.00
_cell.angle_beta   90.00
_cell.angle_gamma   90.00
#
_symmetry.space_group_name_H-M   'P 1'
#
loop_
_entity.id
_entity.type
_entity.pdbx_description
1 polymer ?
#
loop_
_entity_poly.entity_id
_entity_poly.type
_entity_poly.pdbx_seq_one_letter_code
_entity_poly.pdbx_strand_id
1 'polypeptide(L)' 'MIGWGVENGTPYWICANSWNSDWGENGFFRIIRGLNECGIEAGVVAGEPKL' A
#
# COMPACT_ATOMS: atom_id res chain seq x y z
N MET A 1 -3.53 -1.96 2.23
CA MET A 1 -3.40 -0.62 1.62
C MET A 1 -4.15 0.37 2.50
N ILE A 2 -3.50 1.45 2.93
CA ILE A 2 -4.06 2.38 3.94
C ILE A 2 -4.02 3.86 3.53
N GLY A 3 -3.36 4.18 2.41
CA GLY A 3 -3.22 5.55 1.94
C GLY A 3 -2.47 5.63 0.63
N TRP A 4 -2.28 6.85 0.13
CA TRP A 4 -1.55 7.13 -1.10
C TRP A 4 -0.87 8.50 -1.02
N GLY A 5 0.07 8.74 -1.92
CA GLY A 5 0.74 10.04 -2.04
C GLY A 5 1.44 10.21 -3.38
N VAL A 6 2.22 11.29 -3.46
CA VAL A 6 3.17 11.58 -4.53
C VAL A 6 4.42 12.13 -3.85
N GLU A 7 5.59 11.58 -4.17
CA GLU A 7 6.89 12.10 -3.72
C GLU A 7 7.77 12.30 -4.94
N ASN A 8 8.31 13.52 -5.11
CA ASN A 8 9.18 13.89 -6.24
C ASN A 8 8.60 13.52 -7.62
N GLY A 9 7.27 13.66 -7.78
CA GLY A 9 6.57 13.32 -9.02
C GLY A 9 6.18 11.84 -9.16
N THR A 10 6.61 10.97 -8.24
CA THR A 10 6.32 9.54 -8.26
C THR A 10 5.09 9.22 -7.40
N PRO A 11 3.95 8.80 -7.98
CA PRO A 11 2.78 8.36 -7.22
C PRO A 11 3.01 7.01 -6.53
N TYR A 12 2.55 6.88 -5.28
CA TYR A 12 2.66 5.63 -4.53
C TYR A 12 1.40 5.30 -3.71
N TRP A 13 1.27 4.02 -3.35
CA TRP A 13 0.41 3.50 -2.29
C TRP A 13 1.20 3.34 -0.99
N ILE A 14 0.54 3.52 0.15
CA ILE A 14 1.06 3.20 1.49
C ILE A 14 0.45 1.87 1.92
N CYS A 15 1.30 0.91 2.25
CA CYS A 15 0.89 -0.42 2.69
C CYS A 15 1.55 -0.77 4.02
N ALA A 16 0.74 -1.24 4.97
CA ALA A 16 1.23 -1.90 6.17
C ALA A 16 1.65 -3.33 5.81
N ASN A 17 2.88 -3.71 6.14
CA ASN A 17 3.36 -5.08 5.99
C ASN A 17 3.11 -5.89 7.26
N SER A 18 3.27 -7.21 7.17
CA SER A 18 3.03 -8.16 8.26
C SER A 18 4.31 -8.78 8.84
N TRP A 19 5.46 -8.12 8.67
CA TRP A 19 6.79 -8.62 9.06
C TRP A 19 7.41 -7.82 10.20
N ASN A 20 6.59 -7.52 11.23
CA ASN A 20 6.99 -6.73 12.40
C ASN A 20 7.36 -5.27 12.06
N SER A 21 7.50 -4.42 13.09
CA SER A 21 7.73 -2.98 12.92
C SER A 21 9.17 -2.59 12.60
N ASP A 22 10.13 -3.49 12.79
CA ASP A 22 11.55 -3.27 12.49
C ASP A 22 11.88 -3.39 11.00
N TRP A 23 10.94 -3.89 10.19
CA TRP A 23 11.08 -3.96 8.74
C TRP A 23 10.61 -2.66 8.05
N GLY A 24 11.36 -2.21 7.04
CA GLY A 24 10.96 -1.10 6.18
C GLY A 24 10.81 0.23 6.91
N GLU A 25 9.73 0.96 6.62
CA GLU A 25 9.42 2.26 7.21
C GLU A 25 8.54 2.06 8.45
N ASN A 26 9.08 1.51 9.54
CA ASN A 26 8.33 1.16 10.77
C ASN A 26 7.20 0.14 10.53
N GLY A 27 7.45 -0.90 9.73
CA GLY A 27 6.46 -1.91 9.33
C GLY A 27 5.67 -1.55 8.07
N PHE A 28 5.92 -0.37 7.47
CA PHE A 28 5.26 0.08 6.25
C PHE A 28 6.20 0.05 5.04
N PHE A 29 5.60 0.12 3.86
CA PHE A 29 6.32 0.38 2.62
C PHE A 29 5.47 1.20 1.66
N ARG A 30 6.16 1.76 0.66
CA ARG A 30 5.58 2.44 -0.48
C ARG A 30 5.84 1.64 -1.75
N ILE A 31 4.86 1.61 -2.64
CA ILE A 31 4.94 0.92 -3.92
C ILE A 31 4.30 1.78 -5.00
N ILE A 32 4.83 1.71 -6.23
CA ILE A 32 4.38 2.51 -7.37
C ILE A 32 2.88 2.33 -7.59
N ARG A 33 2.19 3.46 -7.72
CA ARG A 33 0.75 3.54 -7.97
C ARG A 33 0.48 3.97 -9.40
N GLY A 34 -0.58 3.44 -9.99
CA GLY A 34 -1.08 3.79 -11.32
C GLY A 34 -0.49 2.96 -12.46
N LEU A 35 0.41 2.02 -12.15
CA LEU A 35 1.03 1.12 -13.13
C LEU A 35 0.71 -0.36 -12.86
N ASN A 36 -0.16 -0.68 -11.90
CA ASN A 36 -0.38 -2.04 -11.42
C ASN A 36 0.94 -2.77 -11.08
N GLU A 37 1.87 -2.07 -10.44
CA GLU A 37 3.20 -2.59 -10.08
C GLU A 37 3.06 -3.90 -9.29
N CYS A 38 3.75 -4.95 -9.73
CA CYS A 38 3.63 -6.30 -9.16
C CYS A 38 2.19 -6.84 -9.04
N GLY A 39 1.25 -6.33 -9.85
CA GLY A 39 -0.17 -6.72 -9.81
C GLY A 39 -0.96 -6.14 -8.64
N ILE A 40 -0.42 -5.16 -7.90
CA ILE A 40 -1.03 -4.70 -6.64
C ILE A 40 -2.43 -4.07 -6.80
N GLU A 41 -2.78 -3.59 -7.99
CA GLU A 41 -4.05 -2.92 -8.28
C GLU A 41 -5.11 -3.87 -8.87
N ALA A 42 -4.72 -5.08 -9.28
CA ALA A 42 -5.59 -6.02 -9.98
C ALA A 42 -6.57 -6.78 -9.07
N GLY A 43 -6.24 -6.94 -7.78
CA GLY A 43 -6.92 -7.87 -6.86
C GLY A 43 -7.41 -7.25 -5.55
N VAL A 44 -7.78 -5.97 -5.56
CA VAL A 44 -8.24 -5.28 -4.34
C VAL A 44 -9.63 -5.78 -3.93
N VAL A 45 -9.77 -6.23 -2.69
CA VAL A 45 -11.03 -6.68 -2.08
C VAL A 45 -11.31 -5.91 -0.80
N ALA A 46 -12.60 -5.73 -0.47
CA ALA A 46 -13.06 -5.05 0.73
C ALA A 46 -14.36 -5.68 1.26
N GLY A 47 -14.77 -5.30 2.47
CA GLY A 47 -16.02 -5.75 3.08
C GLY A 47 -16.56 -4.73 4.08
N GLU A 48 -17.87 -4.78 4.34
CA GLU A 48 -18.56 -3.93 5.30
C GLU A 48 -18.94 -4.75 6.54
N PRO A 49 -18.49 -4.38 7.75
CA PRO A 49 -18.85 -5.10 8.96
C PRO A 49 -20.32 -4.83 9.35
N LYS A 50 -20.99 -5.84 9.89
CA LYS A 50 -22.30 -5.66 10.49
C LYS A 50 -22.17 -4.86 11.79
N LEU A 51 -23.01 -3.84 11.95
CA LEU A 51 -23.16 -3.07 13.18
C LEU A 51 -23.71 -3.91 14.33
#